data_AF-A0A1F9RGB8-F1
#
_entry.id   AF-A0A1F9RGB8-F1
#
_cell.length_a   1.000
_cell.length_b   1.000
_cell.length_c   1.000
_cell.angle_alpha   90.00
_cell.angle_beta   90.00
_cell.angle_gamma   90.00
#
_symmetry.space_group_name_H-M   'P 1'
#
loop_
_entity.id
_entity.type
_entity.pdbx_description
1 polymer ?
#
loop_
_entity_poly.entity_id
_entity_poly.type
_entity_poly.pdbx_seq_one_letter_code
_entity_poly.pdbx_strand_id
1 'polypeptide(L)'
;MERKSLLMAAALAAFALVSVPSVLFNNAIKKYFSFIGHWNTAILKPSRSTAMPPLRGRADRRAEPPQPELRFVKFSVKVAGAREVKIAGDFNKWNAEALLLVKKTGDRWEAMVPLPPGKYRYICRIDGQDVLDPLNPDTDLEAGRKVSLLTVK
;
A
#
# COMPACT_ATOMS: atom_id res chain seq x y z
N MET A 1 46.58 34.80 19.83
CA MET A 1 46.00 34.12 18.65
C MET A 1 44.87 33.18 19.11
N GLU A 2 43.74 33.70 19.62
CA GLU A 2 42.85 32.84 20.46
C GLU A 2 41.37 32.79 20.08
N ARG A 3 40.86 33.71 19.24
CA ARG A 3 39.42 33.72 18.89
C ARG A 3 39.07 32.80 17.71
N LYS A 4 40.05 32.49 16.85
CA LYS A 4 39.86 31.65 15.66
C LYS A 4 39.87 30.15 15.99
N SER A 5 40.70 29.73 16.93
CA SER A 5 40.80 28.35 17.41
C SER A 5 39.54 27.90 18.18
N LEU A 6 38.96 28.79 18.99
CA LEU A 6 37.68 28.53 19.69
C LEU A 6 36.48 28.40 18.74
N LEU A 7 36.43 29.20 17.67
CA LEU A 7 35.37 29.11 16.65
C LEU A 7 35.51 27.84 15.79
N MET A 8 36.74 27.41 15.48
CA MET A 8 36.99 26.15 14.78
C MET A 8 36.64 24.93 15.64
N ALA A 9 36.92 24.98 16.95
CA ALA A 9 36.52 23.92 17.89
C ALA A 9 34.99 23.83 18.06
N ALA A 10 34.28 24.96 18.11
CA ALA A 10 32.83 24.99 18.17
C ALA A 10 32.17 24.46 16.87
N ALA A 11 32.76 24.74 15.70
CA ALA A 11 32.29 24.21 14.42
C ALA A 11 32.50 22.68 14.30
N LEU A 12 33.60 22.16 14.82
CA LEU A 12 33.86 20.71 14.89
C LEU A 12 32.90 19.98 15.83
N ALA A 13 32.56 20.57 16.98
CA ALA A 13 31.57 20.02 17.91
C ALA A 13 30.14 20.00 17.33
N ALA A 14 29.77 21.01 16.52
CA ALA A 14 28.47 21.05 15.85
C ALA A 14 28.34 19.99 14.74
N PHE A 15 29.42 19.69 14.01
CA PHE A 15 29.43 18.60 13.03
C PHE A 15 29.36 17.20 13.67
N ALA A 16 29.93 17.03 14.86
CA ALA A 16 29.84 15.76 15.60
C ALA A 16 28.42 15.46 16.13
N LEU A 17 27.61 16.49 16.42
CA LEU A 17 26.22 16.31 16.88
C LEU A 17 25.19 16.16 15.74
N VAL A 18 25.51 16.63 14.52
CA VAL A 18 24.69 16.37 13.31
C VAL A 18 25.07 15.02 12.66
N SER A 19 26.13 14.37 13.12
CA SER A 19 26.68 13.12 12.57
C SER A 19 26.34 11.87 13.40
N VAL A 20 25.08 11.75 13.83
CA VAL A 20 24.49 10.43 14.09
C VAL A 20 23.25 10.30 13.21
N PRO A 21 23.41 9.65 12.05
CA PRO A 21 22.65 8.42 11.85
C PRO A 21 23.56 7.30 11.34
N SER A 22 24.61 7.00 12.10
CA SER A 22 25.41 5.80 11.91
C SER A 22 24.60 4.58 12.40
N VAL A 23 24.41 3.59 11.50
CA VAL A 23 23.84 2.24 11.68
C VAL A 23 22.41 1.97 11.14
N LEU A 24 21.46 2.90 11.06
CA LEU A 24 20.16 2.63 10.40
C LEU A 24 20.13 2.88 8.88
N PHE A 25 21.13 3.59 8.34
CA PHE A 25 21.11 4.02 6.94
C PHE A 25 21.87 3.10 5.96
N ASN A 26 22.60 2.08 6.43
CA ASN A 26 23.42 1.25 5.54
C ASN A 26 22.58 0.34 4.61
N ASN A 27 21.46 -0.18 5.11
CA ASN A 27 20.58 -1.05 4.32
C ASN A 27 19.69 -0.29 3.33
N ALA A 28 19.38 0.98 3.60
CA ALA A 28 18.63 1.84 2.68
C ALA A 28 19.53 2.40 1.58
N ILE A 29 20.77 2.78 1.91
CA ILE A 29 21.78 3.27 0.97
C ILE A 29 22.16 2.20 -0.05
N LYS A 30 22.35 0.93 0.38
CA LYS A 30 22.62 -0.16 -0.57
C LYS A 30 21.47 -0.40 -1.55
N LYS A 31 20.22 -0.28 -1.10
CA LYS A 31 19.04 -0.37 -1.98
C LYS A 31 18.98 0.81 -2.96
N TYR A 32 19.23 2.03 -2.48
CA TYR A 32 19.27 3.24 -3.30
C TYR A 32 20.39 3.21 -4.36
N PHE A 33 21.61 2.79 -4.00
CA PHE A 33 22.70 2.67 -4.96
C PHE A 33 22.58 1.44 -5.88
N SER A 34 21.95 0.34 -5.43
CA SER A 34 21.57 -0.75 -6.34
C SER A 34 20.56 -0.30 -7.40
N PHE A 35 19.71 0.67 -7.05
CA PHE A 35 18.70 1.24 -7.95
C PHE A 35 19.27 2.27 -8.94
N ILE A 36 20.39 2.92 -8.59
CA ILE A 36 21.01 3.98 -9.42
C ILE A 36 22.18 3.45 -10.26
N GLY A 37 22.85 2.38 -9.82
CA GLY A 37 23.97 1.78 -10.54
C GLY A 37 23.60 1.06 -11.85
N HIS A 38 22.32 0.75 -12.07
CA HIS A 38 21.85 0.15 -13.33
C HIS A 38 21.33 1.17 -14.36
N TRP A 39 21.41 2.47 -14.07
CA TRP A 39 21.24 3.51 -15.09
C TRP A 39 22.54 3.64 -15.90
N ASN A 40 22.76 2.69 -16.83
CA ASN A 40 23.52 3.03 -18.02
C ASN A 40 22.83 4.22 -18.66
N THR A 41 23.56 5.33 -18.80
CA THR A 41 23.09 6.59 -19.36
C THR A 41 22.23 6.32 -20.58
N ALA A 42 20.91 6.48 -20.40
CA ALA A 42 19.99 6.56 -21.51
C ALA A 42 20.40 7.80 -22.28
N ILE A 43 21.26 7.61 -23.28
CA ILE A 43 21.33 8.48 -24.45
C ILE A 43 19.88 8.52 -24.90
N LEU A 44 19.19 9.63 -24.60
CA LEU A 44 17.90 9.92 -25.19
C LEU A 44 18.16 10.03 -26.68
N LYS A 45 18.10 8.89 -27.37
CA LYS A 45 18.13 8.80 -28.81
C LYS A 45 16.98 9.70 -29.24
N PRO A 46 17.22 10.84 -29.91
CA PRO A 46 16.12 11.66 -30.38
C PRO A 46 15.31 10.74 -31.29
N SER A 47 14.12 10.36 -30.82
CA SER A 47 13.18 9.56 -31.58
C SER A 47 12.67 10.46 -32.68
N ARG A 48 13.44 10.57 -33.76
CA ARG A 48 12.89 10.96 -35.05
C ARG A 48 11.93 9.85 -35.44
N SER A 49 10.68 9.97 -35.00
CA SER A 49 9.59 9.13 -35.47
C SER A 49 9.32 9.51 -36.91
N THR A 50 10.10 8.98 -37.85
CA THR A 50 9.88 9.20 -39.29
C THR A 50 8.60 8.48 -39.78
N ALA A 51 8.01 7.62 -38.95
CA ALA A 51 6.68 7.09 -39.17
C ALA A 51 5.90 7.13 -37.85
N MET A 52 4.76 7.83 -37.83
CA MET A 52 3.74 7.53 -36.84
C MET A 52 3.33 6.07 -37.03
N PRO A 53 3.14 5.28 -35.95
CA PRO A 53 2.50 3.98 -36.07
C PRO A 53 1.17 4.21 -36.79
N PRO A 54 0.81 3.41 -37.81
CA PRO A 54 -0.50 3.55 -38.42
C PRO A 54 -1.53 3.44 -37.30
N LEU A 55 -2.48 4.38 -37.25
CA LEU A 55 -3.67 4.24 -36.43
C LEU A 55 -4.29 2.91 -36.85
N ARG A 56 -4.06 1.84 -36.08
CA ARG A 56 -4.68 0.54 -36.34
C ARG A 56 -6.16 0.81 -36.46
N GLY A 57 -6.72 0.54 -37.65
CA GLY A 57 -8.13 0.72 -37.92
C GLY A 57 -8.92 0.02 -36.82
N ARG A 58 -10.05 0.61 -36.43
CA ARG A 58 -10.95 0.13 -35.36
C ARG A 58 -11.26 -1.38 -35.44
N ALA A 59 -11.09 -1.99 -36.61
CA ALA A 59 -11.23 -3.42 -36.89
C ALA A 59 -10.18 -4.34 -36.22
N ASP A 60 -8.97 -3.85 -35.92
CA ASP A 60 -7.90 -4.66 -35.30
C ASP A 60 -7.89 -4.62 -33.76
N ARG A 61 -8.82 -3.86 -33.15
CA ARG A 61 -9.17 -4.08 -31.74
C ARG A 61 -9.93 -5.40 -31.65
N ARG A 62 -9.19 -6.53 -31.74
CA ARG A 62 -9.64 -7.80 -31.17
C ARG A 62 -10.24 -7.49 -29.81
N ALA A 63 -11.50 -7.89 -29.61
CA ALA A 63 -12.31 -7.57 -28.45
C ALA A 63 -11.44 -7.51 -27.19
N GLU A 64 -11.27 -6.30 -26.63
CA GLU A 64 -10.79 -6.16 -25.26
C GLU A 64 -11.71 -7.06 -24.44
N PRO A 65 -11.19 -8.04 -23.67
CA PRO A 65 -12.05 -8.82 -22.79
C PRO A 65 -12.90 -7.84 -21.97
N PRO A 66 -14.20 -8.10 -21.78
CA PRO A 66 -15.05 -7.20 -21.02
C PRO A 66 -14.35 -6.92 -19.68
N GLN A 67 -14.00 -5.65 -19.45
CA GLN A 67 -13.34 -5.27 -18.22
C GLN A 67 -14.27 -5.67 -17.07
N PRO A 68 -13.76 -6.37 -16.04
CA PRO A 68 -14.60 -6.78 -14.92
C PRO A 68 -15.24 -5.52 -14.32
N GLU A 69 -16.57 -5.49 -14.27
CA GLU A 69 -17.31 -4.39 -13.67
C GLU A 69 -16.99 -4.34 -12.19
N LEU A 70 -16.19 -3.36 -11.77
CA LEU A 70 -15.83 -3.19 -10.36
C LEU A 70 -17.04 -2.67 -9.58
N ARG A 71 -17.34 -3.30 -8.44
CA ARG A 71 -18.33 -2.83 -7.48
C ARG A 71 -17.64 -2.29 -6.25
N PHE A 72 -18.06 -1.10 -5.83
CA PHE A 72 -17.57 -0.51 -4.59
C PHE A 72 -18.31 -1.13 -3.41
N VAL A 73 -17.61 -1.99 -2.66
CA VAL A 73 -18.12 -2.58 -1.42
C VAL A 73 -17.68 -1.71 -0.25
N LYS A 74 -18.62 -1.38 0.63
CA LYS A 74 -18.33 -0.68 1.88
C LYS A 74 -18.19 -1.70 3.01
N PHE A 75 -16.99 -1.81 3.56
CA PHE A 75 -16.78 -2.48 4.83
C PHE A 75 -17.07 -1.51 5.96
N SER A 76 -17.85 -1.94 6.95
CA SER A 76 -18.19 -1.12 8.11
C SER A 76 -18.16 -1.95 9.38
N VAL A 77 -17.49 -1.46 10.41
CA VAL A 77 -17.41 -2.11 11.72
C VAL A 77 -17.80 -1.10 12.79
N LYS A 78 -18.69 -1.48 13.72
CA LYS A 78 -19.04 -0.65 14.87
C LYS A 78 -18.36 -1.18 16.12
N VAL A 79 -17.34 -0.47 16.60
CA VAL A 79 -16.58 -0.85 17.79
C VAL A 79 -16.13 0.39 18.56
N ALA A 80 -16.53 0.46 19.83
CA ALA A 80 -16.18 1.54 20.73
C ALA A 80 -14.77 1.33 21.29
N GLY A 81 -14.03 2.43 21.44
CA GLY A 81 -12.70 2.41 22.07
C GLY A 81 -11.57 1.74 21.27
N ALA A 82 -11.84 1.20 20.07
CA ALA A 82 -10.80 0.65 19.21
C ALA A 82 -9.78 1.72 18.82
N ARG A 83 -8.50 1.35 18.75
CA ARG A 83 -7.41 2.22 18.27
C ARG A 83 -7.21 2.08 16.77
N GLU A 84 -7.30 0.85 16.28
CA GLU A 84 -7.23 0.53 14.86
C GLU A 84 -8.18 -0.61 14.49
N VAL A 85 -8.74 -0.50 13.28
CA VAL A 85 -9.54 -1.56 12.67
C VAL A 85 -8.99 -1.82 11.28
N LYS A 86 -8.57 -3.06 11.04
CA LYS A 86 -7.97 -3.53 9.80
C LYS A 86 -8.81 -4.66 9.22
N ILE A 87 -8.68 -4.93 7.92
CA ILE A 87 -9.31 -6.08 7.27
C ILE A 87 -8.26 -6.87 6.51
N ALA A 88 -8.30 -8.19 6.67
CA ALA A 88 -7.52 -9.15 5.90
C ALA A 88 -8.49 -10.10 5.19
N GLY A 89 -8.25 -10.38 3.91
CA GLY A 89 -9.07 -11.31 3.14
C GLY A 89 -8.47 -11.64 1.78
N ASP A 90 -9.21 -12.40 1.00
CA ASP A 90 -8.77 -12.90 -0.32
C ASP A 90 -8.30 -11.76 -1.24
N PHE A 91 -9.00 -10.63 -1.23
CA PHE A 91 -8.71 -9.47 -2.09
C PHE A 91 -7.40 -8.72 -1.74
N ASN A 92 -6.86 -8.88 -0.53
CA ASN A 92 -5.60 -8.27 -0.12
C ASN A 92 -4.56 -9.30 0.33
N LYS A 93 -4.69 -10.54 -0.12
CA LYS A 93 -3.79 -11.66 0.20
C LYS A 93 -3.62 -11.87 1.71
N TRP A 94 -4.69 -11.67 2.47
CA TRP A 94 -4.70 -11.81 3.93
C TRP A 94 -3.74 -10.88 4.68
N ASN A 95 -3.32 -9.77 4.05
CA ASN A 95 -2.48 -8.77 4.69
C ASN A 95 -3.32 -7.69 5.37
N ALA A 96 -3.49 -7.78 6.69
CA ALA A 96 -4.25 -6.80 7.48
C ALA A 96 -3.66 -5.37 7.40
N GLU A 97 -2.35 -5.24 7.22
CA GLU A 97 -1.69 -3.92 7.12
C GLU A 97 -1.99 -3.23 5.78
N ALA A 98 -2.49 -3.97 4.79
CA ALA A 98 -2.83 -3.41 3.48
C ALA A 98 -4.18 -2.66 3.47
N LEU A 99 -5.06 -2.90 4.45
CA LEU A 99 -6.37 -2.25 4.49
C LEU A 99 -6.75 -1.83 5.92
N LEU A 100 -6.48 -0.56 6.22
CA LEU A 100 -6.91 0.13 7.44
C LEU A 100 -8.26 0.82 7.22
N LEU A 101 -9.19 0.68 8.15
CA LEU A 101 -10.46 1.39 8.12
C LEU A 101 -10.30 2.78 8.73
N VAL A 102 -11.07 3.73 8.20
CA VAL A 102 -11.09 5.10 8.69
C VAL A 102 -12.20 5.26 9.72
N LYS A 103 -11.87 5.80 10.89
CA LYS A 103 -12.85 6.16 11.91
C LYS A 103 -13.78 7.27 11.39
N LYS A 104 -15.08 7.00 11.41
CA LYS A 104 -16.17 7.94 11.13
C LYS A 104 -16.78 8.43 12.45
N THR A 105 -17.84 9.23 12.36
CA THR A 105 -18.53 9.78 13.54
C THR A 105 -18.97 8.68 14.50
N GLY A 106 -18.70 8.87 15.79
CA GLY A 106 -18.96 7.88 16.83
C GLY A 106 -17.96 6.71 16.81
N ASP A 107 -18.50 5.50 16.92
CA ASP A 107 -17.73 4.25 17.03
C ASP A 107 -17.73 3.43 15.73
N ARG A 108 -17.90 4.10 14.58
CA ARG A 108 -17.97 3.44 13.27
C ARG A 108 -16.66 3.57 12.52
N TRP A 109 -16.21 2.47 11.94
CA TRP A 109 -15.02 2.36 11.10
C TRP A 109 -15.46 1.95 9.71
N GLU A 110 -14.93 2.58 8.67
CA GLU A 110 -15.35 2.30 7.28
C GLU A 110 -14.18 2.32 6.29
N ALA A 111 -14.28 1.48 5.26
CA ALA A 111 -13.43 1.51 4.07
C ALA A 111 -14.26 1.13 2.84
N MET A 112 -13.92 1.71 1.69
CA MET A 112 -14.55 1.40 0.41
C MET A 112 -13.54 0.70 -0.48
N VAL A 113 -13.87 -0.51 -0.96
CA VAL A 113 -12.96 -1.35 -1.74
C VAL A 113 -13.64 -1.71 -3.07
N PRO A 114 -13.00 -1.43 -4.22
CA PRO A 114 -13.50 -1.89 -5.51
C PRO A 114 -13.20 -3.38 -5.67
N LEU A 115 -14.25 -4.20 -5.79
CA LEU A 115 -14.15 -5.65 -5.97
C LEU A 115 -14.95 -6.08 -7.21
N PRO A 116 -14.38 -6.95 -8.07
CA PRO A 116 -15.18 -7.68 -9.05
C PRO A 116 -16.28 -8.53 -8.40
N PRO A 117 -17.31 -8.95 -9.16
CA PRO A 117 -18.24 -9.97 -8.70
C PRO A 117 -17.51 -11.26 -8.35
N GLY A 118 -17.87 -11.87 -7.22
CA GLY A 118 -17.18 -13.02 -6.68
C GLY A 118 -17.49 -13.27 -5.20
N LYS A 119 -16.89 -14.32 -4.66
CA LYS A 119 -16.93 -14.65 -3.24
C LYS A 119 -15.57 -14.35 -2.64
N TYR A 120 -15.57 -13.64 -1.50
CA TYR A 120 -14.36 -13.22 -0.81
C TYR A 120 -14.46 -13.56 0.66
N ARG A 121 -13.50 -14.32 1.15
CA ARG A 121 -13.34 -14.58 2.58
C ARG A 121 -12.51 -13.48 3.21
N TYR A 122 -12.89 -13.06 4.41
CA TYR A 122 -12.20 -12.01 5.14
C TYR A 122 -12.39 -12.12 6.66
N ILE A 123 -11.57 -11.38 7.39
CA ILE A 123 -11.63 -11.22 8.83
C ILE A 123 -11.32 -9.77 9.21
N CYS A 124 -11.98 -9.28 10.25
CA CYS A 124 -11.71 -7.97 10.83
C CYS A 124 -10.66 -8.12 11.93
N ARG A 125 -9.64 -7.27 11.93
CA ARG A 125 -8.64 -7.21 13.00
C ARG A 125 -8.81 -5.92 13.78
N ILE A 126 -9.23 -6.03 15.03
CA ILE A 126 -9.47 -4.91 15.94
C ILE A 126 -8.38 -4.95 17.01
N ASP A 127 -7.53 -3.93 17.06
CA ASP A 127 -6.43 -3.82 18.03
C ASP A 127 -5.59 -5.11 18.16
N GLY A 128 -5.31 -5.74 17.01
CA GLY A 128 -4.55 -6.98 16.92
C GLY A 128 -5.34 -8.28 17.09
N GLN A 129 -6.63 -8.22 17.45
CA GLN A 129 -7.48 -9.40 17.60
C GLN A 129 -8.34 -9.67 16.35
N ASP A 130 -8.35 -10.92 15.91
CA ASP A 130 -9.16 -11.39 14.78
C ASP A 130 -10.59 -11.67 15.21
N VAL A 131 -11.54 -10.98 14.59
CA VAL A 131 -12.98 -11.13 14.83
C VAL A 131 -13.73 -11.30 13.51
N LEU A 132 -14.82 -12.08 13.57
CA LEU A 132 -15.79 -12.13 12.48
C LEU A 132 -16.52 -10.79 12.38
N ASP A 133 -16.94 -10.42 11.17
CA ASP A 133 -17.70 -9.21 10.96
C ASP A 133 -19.08 -9.33 11.62
N PRO A 134 -19.39 -8.53 12.67
CA PRO A 134 -20.67 -8.65 13.36
C PRO A 134 -21.87 -8.28 12.50
N LEU A 135 -21.67 -7.53 11.41
CA LEU A 135 -22.72 -7.09 10.50
C LEU A 135 -22.97 -8.08 9.35
N ASN A 136 -22.10 -9.09 9.20
CA ASN A 136 -22.21 -10.08 8.16
C ASN A 136 -22.48 -11.48 8.77
N PRO A 137 -23.71 -12.02 8.61
CA PRO A 137 -24.03 -13.35 9.13
C PRO A 137 -23.38 -14.49 8.32
N ASP A 138 -22.95 -14.22 7.09
CA ASP A 138 -22.39 -15.23 6.21
C ASP A 138 -20.95 -15.55 6.61
N THR A 139 -20.67 -16.85 6.77
CA THR A 139 -19.35 -17.34 7.19
C THR A 139 -18.93 -18.56 6.38
N ASP A 140 -17.63 -18.77 6.27
CA ASP A 140 -17.03 -19.90 5.57
C ASP A 140 -15.80 -20.41 6.34
N LEU A 141 -15.14 -21.45 5.84
CA LEU A 141 -13.93 -22.03 6.41
C LEU A 141 -12.69 -21.70 5.56
N GLU A 142 -11.69 -21.11 6.22
CA GLU A 142 -10.36 -20.85 5.70
C GLU A 142 -9.36 -21.72 6.47
N ALA A 143 -8.79 -22.76 5.85
CA ALA A 143 -7.83 -23.65 6.51
C ALA A 143 -8.31 -24.19 7.88
N GLY A 144 -9.61 -24.47 8.01
CA GLY A 144 -10.23 -24.94 9.26
C GLY A 144 -10.63 -23.83 10.24
N ARG A 145 -10.29 -22.56 9.98
CA ARG A 145 -10.72 -21.41 10.76
C ARG A 145 -12.00 -20.80 10.19
N LYS A 146 -12.96 -20.48 11.04
CA LYS A 146 -14.17 -19.75 10.64
C LYS A 146 -13.81 -18.30 10.26
N VAL A 147 -14.26 -17.86 9.09
CA VAL A 147 -14.05 -16.51 8.55
C VAL A 147 -15.36 -15.95 8.00
N SER A 148 -15.43 -14.64 7.79
CA SER A 148 -16.61 -13.98 7.22
C SER A 148 -16.60 -14.13 5.70
N LEU A 149 -17.76 -14.35 5.08
CA LEU A 149 -17.89 -14.54 3.64
C LEU A 149 -18.66 -13.36 3.04
N LEU A 150 -18.04 -12.65 2.10
CA LEU A 150 -18.66 -11.60 1.31
C LEU A 150 -18.97 -12.13 -0.08
N THR A 151 -20.23 -12.00 -0.52
CA THR A 151 -20.62 -12.28 -1.91
C THR A 151 -20.94 -10.98 -2.64
N VAL A 152 -20.14 -10.68 -3.66
CA VAL A 152 -20.38 -9.56 -4.59
C VAL A 152 -21.06 -10.13 -5.83
N LYS A 153 -22.30 -9.73 -6.08
CA LYS A 153 -23.08 -10.07 -7.28
C LYS A 153 -22.97 -8.93 -8.27
#